data_AF-A0A3D3JS60-F1
#
_entry.id   AF-A0A3D3JS60-F1
#
_cell.length_a   1.000
_cell.length_b   1.000
_cell.length_c   1.000
_cell.angle_alpha   90.00
_cell.angle_beta   90.00
_cell.angle_gamma   90.00
#
_symmetry.space_group_name_H-M   'P 1'
#
loop_
_entity.id
_entity.type
_entity.pdbx_description
1 polymer ?
#
loop_
_entity_poly.entity_id
_entity_poly.type
_entity_poly.pdbx_seq_one_letter_code
_entity_poly.pdbx_strand_id
1 'polypeptide(L)'
;MKLTPIQAIQGPDLESPLAGQTVRTRGVAIGNTRKGYFIQDPSGSDDPDVSAGIFVYSRHRDASIGALIEVEGKVLDFSKNEDDRPTTQIKAEEMSVIDMHGPTITPAWFTADSFPADARELARYLNGLEGMLVGVQAGAVFIAPSNPFGDYVVAPADLYDALNSSGGVLLDPDNPERWFPGFRIVDYDKAPNVNVGSTLDEAVTGPLNYRSASYQIAVTGPIRTTCKSVQPASTNWKQDDKHTTILTLNGFNLDTCIEHPSRVLNERLDIDDDVGDGRFDMLAKAIVDQAGCPDIVALQEIRDNDGAELTKVVDASKTYLQ
;
A
#
# COMPACT_ATOMS: atom_id res chain seq x y z
N MET A 1 -19.27 -33.60 -5.34
CA MET A 1 -19.32 -32.89 -4.05
C MET A 1 -20.46 -31.86 -4.10
N LYS A 2 -21.11 -31.51 -2.99
CA LYS A 2 -22.09 -30.42 -2.95
C LYS A 2 -21.35 -29.08 -3.06
N LEU A 3 -21.95 -28.08 -3.71
CA LEU A 3 -21.41 -26.72 -3.71
C LEU A 3 -21.45 -26.11 -2.31
N THR A 4 -20.33 -25.55 -1.89
CA THR A 4 -20.15 -24.78 -0.66
C THR A 4 -20.06 -23.29 -1.03
N PRO A 5 -20.94 -22.43 -0.50
CA PRO A 5 -20.88 -20.98 -0.71
C PRO A 5 -19.58 -20.38 -0.16
N ILE A 6 -19.07 -19.31 -0.77
CA ILE A 6 -17.80 -18.68 -0.38
C ILE A 6 -17.85 -18.16 1.06
N GLN A 7 -18.99 -17.60 1.47
CA GLN A 7 -19.27 -17.07 2.81
C GLN A 7 -19.15 -18.17 3.88
N ALA A 8 -19.54 -19.41 3.55
CA ALA A 8 -19.40 -20.55 4.46
C ALA A 8 -17.95 -21.06 4.55
N ILE A 9 -17.13 -20.79 3.54
CA ILE A 9 -15.69 -21.06 3.56
C ILE A 9 -14.97 -19.97 4.35
N GLN A 10 -15.31 -18.70 4.14
CA GLN A 10 -14.72 -17.59 4.87
C GLN A 10 -15.06 -17.65 6.37
N GLY A 11 -16.36 -17.72 6.70
CA GLY A 11 -16.81 -17.58 8.09
C GLY A 11 -16.64 -16.16 8.64
N PRO A 12 -17.13 -15.91 9.87
CA PRO A 12 -17.08 -14.60 10.52
C PRO A 12 -15.78 -14.33 11.30
N ASP A 13 -14.96 -15.36 11.50
CA ASP A 13 -13.75 -15.32 12.31
C ASP A 13 -12.50 -15.19 11.43
N LEU A 14 -11.34 -15.13 12.08
CA LEU A 14 -10.06 -14.97 11.39
C LEU A 14 -9.60 -16.24 10.64
N GLU A 15 -10.04 -17.41 11.10
CA GLU A 15 -9.75 -18.71 10.50
C GLU A 15 -11.01 -19.31 9.90
N SER A 16 -10.84 -20.02 8.79
CA SER A 16 -11.95 -20.69 8.13
C SER A 16 -12.53 -21.83 8.99
N PRO A 17 -13.87 -21.94 9.13
CA PRO A 17 -14.50 -23.11 9.75
C PRO A 17 -14.31 -24.40 8.92
N LEU A 18 -13.86 -24.27 7.67
CA LEU A 18 -13.62 -25.37 6.74
C LEU A 18 -12.13 -25.60 6.47
N ALA A 19 -11.23 -24.98 7.24
CA ALA A 19 -9.80 -25.17 7.13
C ALA A 19 -9.41 -26.66 7.10
N GLY A 20 -8.56 -27.03 6.14
CA GLY A 20 -8.11 -28.41 5.94
C GLY A 20 -9.09 -29.32 5.20
N GLN A 21 -10.33 -28.89 4.93
CA GLN A 21 -11.30 -29.65 4.15
C GLN A 21 -11.16 -29.36 2.66
N THR A 22 -11.46 -30.36 1.82
CA THR A 22 -11.69 -30.14 0.39
C THR A 22 -13.11 -29.64 0.19
N VAL A 23 -13.26 -28.58 -0.60
CA VAL A 23 -14.55 -27.98 -0.94
C VAL A 23 -14.68 -27.82 -2.45
N ARG A 24 -15.92 -27.71 -2.89
CA ARG A 24 -16.25 -27.29 -4.26
C ARG A 24 -17.06 -26.01 -4.15
N THR A 25 -16.59 -24.92 -4.74
CA THR A 25 -17.25 -23.61 -4.68
C THR A 25 -17.35 -22.98 -6.06
N ARG A 26 -18.13 -21.91 -6.17
CA ARG A 26 -18.37 -21.19 -7.42
C ARG A 26 -18.34 -19.69 -7.18
N GLY A 27 -17.75 -18.95 -8.11
CA GLY A 27 -17.73 -17.50 -8.08
C GLY A 27 -17.29 -16.90 -9.41
N VAL A 28 -17.53 -15.61 -9.57
CA VAL A 28 -17.09 -14.84 -10.73
C VAL A 28 -15.65 -14.43 -10.52
N ALA A 29 -14.77 -14.69 -11.49
CA ALA A 29 -13.38 -14.26 -11.44
C ALA A 29 -13.28 -12.74 -11.53
N ILE A 30 -12.73 -12.09 -10.52
CA ILE A 30 -12.70 -10.62 -10.38
C ILE A 30 -11.30 -10.01 -10.41
N GLY A 31 -10.25 -10.84 -10.38
CA GLY A 31 -8.89 -10.35 -10.52
C GLY A 31 -7.86 -11.47 -10.51
N ASN A 32 -6.70 -11.20 -11.11
CA ASN A 32 -5.62 -12.17 -11.29
C ASN A 32 -4.32 -11.69 -10.63
N THR A 33 -3.59 -12.60 -10.00
CA THR A 33 -2.25 -12.34 -9.42
C THR A 33 -1.23 -13.34 -9.94
N ARG A 34 0.06 -13.14 -9.61
CA ARG A 34 1.13 -14.06 -10.00
C ARG A 34 0.97 -15.48 -9.48
N LYS A 35 0.21 -15.68 -8.39
CA LYS A 35 0.08 -16.97 -7.70
C LYS A 35 -1.32 -17.58 -7.77
N GLY A 36 -2.25 -16.94 -8.48
CA GLY A 36 -3.65 -17.35 -8.49
C GLY A 36 -4.58 -16.24 -8.95
N TYR A 37 -5.82 -16.32 -8.50
CA TYR A 37 -6.90 -15.40 -8.89
C TYR A 37 -7.94 -15.29 -7.78
N PHE A 38 -8.79 -14.28 -7.83
CA PHE A 38 -9.88 -14.06 -6.89
C PHE A 38 -11.20 -14.39 -7.55
N ILE A 39 -12.08 -15.06 -6.81
CA ILE A 39 -13.47 -15.24 -7.19
C ILE A 39 -14.39 -14.64 -6.14
N GLN A 40 -15.54 -14.12 -6.58
CA GLN A 40 -16.57 -13.60 -5.69
C GLN A 40 -17.92 -14.21 -6.02
N ASP A 41 -18.67 -14.57 -4.99
CA ASP A 41 -20.05 -15.02 -5.13
C ASP A 41 -20.92 -13.82 -5.55
N PRO A 42 -21.59 -13.88 -6.72
CA PRO A 42 -22.43 -12.77 -7.19
C PRO A 42 -23.67 -12.52 -6.33
N SER A 43 -24.05 -13.46 -5.46
CA SER A 43 -25.13 -13.24 -4.49
C SER A 43 -24.72 -12.34 -3.31
N GLY A 44 -23.42 -12.09 -3.11
CA GLY A 44 -22.92 -11.29 -1.98
C GLY A 44 -23.01 -12.02 -0.65
N SER A 45 -22.92 -11.30 0.46
CA SER A 45 -23.11 -11.85 1.82
C SER A 45 -24.25 -11.11 2.51
N ASP A 46 -25.10 -11.84 3.22
CA ASP A 46 -26.13 -11.26 4.10
C ASP A 46 -25.53 -10.76 5.43
N ASP A 47 -24.32 -11.22 5.77
CA ASP A 47 -23.55 -10.78 6.93
C ASP A 47 -22.40 -9.88 6.46
N PRO A 48 -22.39 -8.58 6.81
CA PRO A 48 -21.35 -7.64 6.37
C PRO A 48 -19.96 -7.96 6.95
N ASP A 49 -19.86 -8.78 8.00
CA ASP A 49 -18.58 -9.21 8.57
C ASP A 49 -18.01 -10.47 7.86
N VAL A 50 -18.77 -11.08 6.94
CA VAL A 50 -18.38 -12.31 6.22
C VAL A 50 -18.18 -12.01 4.74
N SER A 51 -16.97 -12.26 4.25
CA SER A 51 -16.64 -12.02 2.85
C SER A 51 -17.33 -13.00 1.90
N ALA A 52 -17.80 -12.47 0.77
CA ALA A 52 -18.25 -13.25 -0.39
C ALA A 52 -17.15 -13.47 -1.44
N GLY A 53 -15.94 -12.95 -1.21
CA GLY A 53 -14.76 -13.11 -2.06
C GLY A 53 -13.76 -14.09 -1.45
N ILE A 54 -12.98 -14.77 -2.28
CA ILE A 54 -11.91 -15.66 -1.82
C ILE A 54 -10.76 -15.72 -2.82
N PHE A 55 -9.53 -15.81 -2.31
CA PHE A 55 -8.37 -16.07 -3.12
C PHE A 55 -8.24 -17.57 -3.44
N VAL A 56 -8.01 -17.86 -4.71
CA VAL A 56 -7.75 -19.21 -5.21
C VAL A 56 -6.29 -19.29 -5.63
N TYR A 57 -5.49 -19.98 -4.81
CA TYR A 57 -4.11 -20.29 -5.13
C TYR A 57 -4.06 -21.38 -6.21
N SER A 58 -3.48 -21.03 -7.36
CA SER A 58 -3.27 -21.94 -8.48
C SER A 58 -1.97 -21.61 -9.20
N ARG A 59 -1.19 -22.64 -9.55
CA ARG A 59 0.03 -22.49 -10.36
C ARG A 59 -0.27 -22.27 -11.85
N HIS A 60 -1.50 -22.58 -12.28
CA HIS A 60 -1.98 -22.41 -13.64
C HIS A 60 -3.05 -21.30 -13.64
N ARG A 61 -2.86 -20.26 -14.46
CA ARG A 61 -3.74 -19.09 -14.52
C ARG A 61 -4.78 -19.28 -15.61
N ASP A 62 -5.89 -19.89 -15.24
CA ASP A 62 -6.88 -20.31 -16.22
C ASP A 62 -8.21 -19.53 -16.12
N ALA A 63 -8.29 -18.52 -15.23
CA ALA A 63 -9.50 -17.73 -15.02
C ALA A 63 -9.48 -16.41 -15.81
N SER A 64 -10.39 -16.28 -16.79
CA SER A 64 -10.69 -15.01 -17.44
C SER A 64 -11.54 -14.16 -16.50
N ILE A 65 -11.15 -12.89 -16.29
CA ILE A 65 -11.95 -11.96 -15.46
C ILE A 65 -13.35 -11.82 -16.07
N GLY A 66 -14.37 -11.89 -15.21
CA GLY A 66 -15.79 -11.89 -15.58
C GLY A 66 -16.39 -13.28 -15.81
N ALA A 67 -15.58 -14.34 -15.93
CA ALA A 67 -16.10 -15.69 -16.07
C ALA A 67 -16.63 -16.24 -14.74
N LEU A 68 -17.76 -16.94 -14.78
CA LEU A 68 -18.27 -17.74 -13.67
C LEU A 68 -17.53 -19.09 -13.67
N ILE A 69 -16.79 -19.37 -12.61
CA ILE A 69 -15.98 -20.58 -12.51
C ILE A 69 -16.34 -21.40 -11.28
N GLU A 70 -16.19 -22.71 -11.41
CA GLU A 70 -16.28 -23.67 -10.30
C GLU A 70 -14.87 -24.18 -9.98
N VAL A 71 -14.52 -24.17 -8.70
CA VAL A 71 -13.21 -24.56 -8.18
C VAL A 71 -13.41 -25.67 -7.16
N GLU A 72 -12.65 -26.75 -7.32
CA GLU A 72 -12.49 -27.79 -6.30
C GLU A 72 -11.07 -27.73 -5.74
N GLY A 73 -10.94 -27.76 -4.43
CA GLY A 73 -9.64 -27.69 -3.79
C GLY A 73 -9.70 -27.65 -2.26
N LYS A 74 -8.52 -27.64 -1.65
CA LYS A 74 -8.37 -27.65 -0.19
C LYS A 74 -8.38 -26.23 0.37
N VAL A 75 -9.20 -25.98 1.40
CA VAL A 75 -9.22 -24.72 2.14
C VAL A 75 -8.01 -24.66 3.07
N LEU A 76 -7.32 -23.52 3.08
CA LEU A 76 -6.15 -23.25 3.91
C LEU A 76 -6.25 -21.85 4.52
N ASP A 77 -5.92 -21.74 5.79
CA ASP A 77 -5.55 -20.48 6.42
C ASP A 77 -4.06 -20.26 6.20
N PHE A 78 -3.71 -19.36 5.28
CA PHE A 78 -2.32 -19.16 4.87
C PHE A 78 -1.70 -17.95 5.56
N SER A 79 -0.58 -18.20 6.26
CA SER A 79 0.32 -17.17 6.77
C SER A 79 1.69 -17.32 6.12
N LYS A 80 2.34 -16.20 5.76
CA LYS A 80 3.67 -16.24 5.16
C LYS A 80 4.75 -16.49 6.22
N ASN A 81 4.60 -15.88 7.39
CA ASN A 81 5.42 -16.10 8.59
C ASN A 81 4.54 -16.59 9.75
N GLU A 82 5.16 -17.09 10.82
CA GLU A 82 4.47 -17.65 11.99
C GLU A 82 3.53 -16.64 12.68
N ASP A 83 3.94 -15.37 12.75
CA ASP A 83 3.18 -14.29 13.39
C ASP A 83 2.30 -13.47 12.42
N ASP A 84 2.23 -13.85 11.14
CA ASP A 84 1.39 -13.14 10.17
C ASP A 84 -0.09 -13.51 10.34
N ARG A 85 -0.96 -12.51 10.20
CA ARG A 85 -2.41 -12.72 10.06
C ARG A 85 -2.69 -13.74 8.94
N PRO A 86 -3.45 -14.82 9.21
CA PRO A 86 -3.81 -15.78 8.18
C PRO A 86 -4.81 -15.18 7.19
N THR A 87 -4.79 -15.71 5.97
CA THR A 87 -5.76 -15.42 4.92
C THR A 87 -6.38 -16.72 4.45
N THR A 88 -7.71 -16.81 4.50
CA THR A 88 -8.45 -17.95 3.99
C THR A 88 -8.31 -18.01 2.46
N GLN A 89 -7.83 -19.14 1.96
CA GLN A 89 -7.67 -19.36 0.52
C GLN A 89 -8.02 -20.80 0.13
N ILE A 90 -8.30 -21.01 -1.16
CA ILE A 90 -8.46 -22.36 -1.74
C ILE A 90 -7.20 -22.69 -2.52
N LYS A 91 -6.52 -23.77 -2.14
CA LYS A 91 -5.51 -24.39 -2.99
C LYS A 91 -6.22 -25.24 -4.04
N ALA A 92 -6.32 -24.71 -5.26
CA ALA A 92 -7.05 -25.36 -6.35
C ALA A 92 -6.41 -26.71 -6.74
N GLU A 93 -7.27 -27.70 -6.91
CA GLU A 93 -6.95 -29.01 -7.49
C GLU A 93 -7.55 -29.11 -8.90
N GLU A 94 -8.80 -28.66 -9.06
CA GLU A 94 -9.49 -28.57 -10.35
C GLU A 94 -10.20 -27.22 -10.49
N MET A 95 -10.29 -26.72 -11.73
CA MET A 95 -11.08 -25.56 -12.10
C MET A 95 -11.83 -25.84 -13.40
N SER A 96 -13.09 -25.42 -13.46
CA SER A 96 -13.87 -25.42 -14.69
C SER A 96 -14.60 -24.10 -14.90
N VAL A 97 -14.64 -23.64 -16.14
CA VAL A 97 -15.44 -22.47 -16.52
C VAL A 97 -16.87 -22.92 -16.78
N ILE A 98 -17.81 -22.35 -16.04
CA ILE A 98 -19.24 -22.62 -16.16
C ILE A 98 -19.87 -21.68 -17.19
N ASP A 99 -19.50 -20.40 -17.12
CA ASP A 99 -19.90 -19.38 -18.07
C ASP A 99 -18.74 -18.41 -18.32
N MET A 100 -18.44 -18.11 -19.58
CA MET A 100 -17.43 -17.12 -19.94
C MET A 100 -17.86 -15.69 -19.61
N HIS A 101 -19.17 -15.44 -19.47
CA HIS A 101 -19.76 -14.14 -19.14
C HIS A 101 -20.66 -14.28 -17.91
N GLY A 102 -20.03 -14.48 -16.75
CA GLY A 102 -20.74 -14.59 -15.48
C GLY A 102 -21.50 -13.31 -15.09
N PRO A 103 -22.30 -13.38 -14.01
CA PRO A 103 -23.00 -12.21 -13.50
C PRO A 103 -22.06 -11.04 -13.17
N THR A 104 -22.50 -9.82 -13.44
CA THR A 104 -21.74 -8.61 -13.09
C THR A 104 -21.64 -8.46 -11.57
N ILE A 105 -20.42 -8.25 -11.09
CA ILE A 105 -20.15 -7.87 -9.69
C ILE A 105 -20.07 -6.35 -9.59
N THR A 106 -20.88 -5.77 -8.71
CA THR A 106 -20.75 -4.34 -8.36
C THR A 106 -19.66 -4.19 -7.29
N PRO A 107 -18.63 -3.34 -7.51
CA PRO A 107 -17.62 -3.09 -6.50
C PRO A 107 -18.21 -2.46 -5.24
N ALA A 108 -17.69 -2.82 -4.07
CA ALA A 108 -17.86 -2.02 -2.87
C ALA A 108 -16.95 -0.78 -2.98
N TRP A 109 -17.56 0.41 -3.05
CA TRP A 109 -16.82 1.65 -3.24
C TRP A 109 -16.42 2.25 -1.90
N PHE A 110 -15.14 2.56 -1.75
CA PHE A 110 -14.62 3.30 -0.61
C PHE A 110 -14.89 4.79 -0.76
N THR A 111 -15.49 5.36 0.29
CA THR A 111 -15.91 6.76 0.46
C THR A 111 -15.38 7.31 1.78
N ALA A 112 -15.58 8.59 2.05
CA ALA A 112 -15.21 9.21 3.33
C ALA A 112 -15.87 8.50 4.54
N ASP A 113 -17.10 8.02 4.38
CA ASP A 113 -17.88 7.33 5.43
C ASP A 113 -17.52 5.83 5.58
N SER A 114 -16.64 5.30 4.74
CA SER A 114 -16.31 3.86 4.74
C SER A 114 -15.40 3.43 5.88
N PHE A 115 -14.76 4.37 6.60
CA PHE A 115 -13.68 4.04 7.54
C PHE A 115 -14.05 4.43 8.97
N PRO A 116 -14.50 3.45 9.79
CA PRO A 116 -14.69 3.67 11.22
C PRO A 116 -13.41 4.20 11.88
N ALA A 117 -13.58 5.11 12.83
CA ALA A 117 -12.53 5.62 13.70
C ALA A 117 -11.92 4.52 14.57
N ASP A 118 -12.78 3.62 15.07
CA ASP A 118 -12.36 2.51 15.92
C ASP A 118 -11.61 1.45 15.09
N ALA A 119 -10.38 1.15 15.48
CA ALA A 119 -9.50 0.24 14.76
C ALA A 119 -10.07 -1.19 14.68
N ARG A 120 -10.85 -1.63 15.67
CA ARG A 120 -11.46 -2.96 15.68
C ARG A 120 -12.65 -3.03 14.73
N GLU A 121 -13.49 -2.00 14.69
CA GLU A 121 -14.58 -1.88 13.72
C GLU A 121 -14.04 -1.80 12.29
N LEU A 122 -12.99 -1.01 12.06
CA LEU A 122 -12.31 -0.94 10.78
C LEU A 122 -11.73 -2.30 10.36
N ALA A 123 -11.05 -3.00 11.28
CA ALA A 123 -10.48 -4.31 10.99
C ALA A 123 -11.56 -5.33 10.60
N ARG A 124 -12.70 -5.34 11.30
CA ARG A 124 -13.86 -6.18 10.95
C ARG A 124 -14.44 -5.84 9.59
N TYR A 125 -14.65 -4.55 9.32
CA TYR A 125 -15.16 -4.07 8.03
C TYR A 125 -14.26 -4.51 6.87
N LEU A 126 -12.94 -4.33 6.99
CA LEU A 126 -11.99 -4.74 5.96
C LEU A 126 -11.89 -6.27 5.83
N ASN A 127 -12.04 -7.03 6.93
CA ASN A 127 -12.11 -8.48 6.92
C ASN A 127 -13.33 -8.99 6.15
N GLY A 128 -14.50 -8.37 6.36
CA GLY A 128 -15.73 -8.66 5.62
C GLY A 128 -15.65 -8.36 4.13
N LEU A 129 -14.67 -7.57 3.68
CA LEU A 129 -14.40 -7.27 2.28
C LEU A 129 -13.22 -8.06 1.70
N GLU A 130 -12.56 -8.93 2.48
CA GLU A 130 -11.35 -9.62 2.04
C GLU A 130 -11.62 -10.49 0.80
N GLY A 131 -10.88 -10.24 -0.28
CA GLY A 131 -11.02 -10.95 -1.55
C GLY A 131 -12.21 -10.50 -2.39
N MET A 132 -13.06 -9.57 -1.92
CA MET A 132 -14.16 -9.00 -2.71
C MET A 132 -13.66 -7.89 -3.64
N LEU A 133 -14.40 -7.65 -4.72
CA LEU A 133 -14.20 -6.54 -5.63
C LEU A 133 -14.57 -5.24 -4.90
N VAL A 134 -13.56 -4.40 -4.69
CA VAL A 134 -13.68 -3.08 -4.10
C VAL A 134 -13.15 -2.03 -5.07
N GLY A 135 -13.33 -0.75 -4.75
CA GLY A 135 -12.73 0.30 -5.55
C GLY A 135 -12.72 1.68 -4.91
N VAL A 136 -11.96 2.57 -5.54
CA VAL A 136 -11.94 4.02 -5.26
C VAL A 136 -12.40 4.76 -6.52
N GLN A 137 -13.24 5.78 -6.33
CA GLN A 137 -13.77 6.57 -7.44
C GLN A 137 -12.70 7.52 -8.02
N ALA A 138 -12.97 8.00 -9.25
CA ALA A 138 -12.20 9.08 -9.84
C ALA A 138 -12.22 10.33 -8.93
N GLY A 139 -11.17 11.14 -8.98
CA GLY A 139 -10.97 12.30 -8.13
C GLY A 139 -10.30 12.01 -6.79
N ALA A 140 -10.10 10.73 -6.43
CA ALA A 140 -9.33 10.36 -5.25
C ALA A 140 -7.89 10.91 -5.33
N VAL A 141 -7.38 11.38 -4.18
CA VAL A 141 -6.13 12.14 -4.08
C VAL A 141 -5.02 11.25 -3.55
N PHE A 142 -3.87 11.21 -4.24
CA PHE A 142 -2.69 10.51 -3.76
C PHE A 142 -2.11 11.22 -2.54
N ILE A 143 -2.04 10.52 -1.40
CA ILE A 143 -1.56 11.08 -0.13
C ILE A 143 -0.11 10.73 0.18
N ALA A 144 0.53 9.95 -0.70
CA ALA A 144 1.95 9.63 -0.68
C ALA A 144 2.51 9.75 -2.11
N PRO A 145 3.81 10.06 -2.27
CA PRO A 145 4.46 10.01 -3.57
C PRO A 145 4.59 8.56 -4.07
N SER A 146 4.88 8.39 -5.36
CA SER A 146 5.20 7.08 -5.95
C SER A 146 6.42 6.44 -5.28
N ASN A 147 6.43 5.11 -5.22
CA ASN A 147 7.58 4.31 -4.80
C ASN A 147 7.95 3.26 -5.86
N PRO A 148 9.15 2.63 -5.77
CA PRO A 148 9.60 1.63 -6.74
C PRO A 148 8.76 0.35 -6.80
N PHE A 149 7.81 0.16 -5.89
CA PHE A 149 7.00 -1.05 -5.79
C PHE A 149 5.60 -0.90 -6.40
N GLY A 150 5.26 0.30 -6.91
CA GLY A 150 3.96 0.58 -7.52
C GLY A 150 2.81 0.48 -6.53
N ASP A 151 3.09 0.68 -5.24
CA ASP A 151 2.10 0.76 -4.17
C ASP A 151 1.67 2.22 -3.99
N TYR A 152 0.37 2.49 -3.97
CA TYR A 152 -0.19 3.82 -3.80
C TYR A 152 -1.17 3.83 -2.62
N VAL A 153 -1.34 5.00 -2.02
CA VAL A 153 -2.37 5.26 -1.01
C VAL A 153 -3.10 6.52 -1.40
N VAL A 154 -4.44 6.47 -1.38
CA VAL A 154 -5.29 7.59 -1.79
C VAL A 154 -6.32 7.92 -0.74
N ALA A 155 -6.67 9.21 -0.63
CA ALA A 155 -7.86 9.67 0.06
C ALA A 155 -9.04 9.66 -0.95
N PRO A 156 -10.21 9.12 -0.57
CA PRO A 156 -11.42 9.26 -1.37
C PRO A 156 -11.72 10.73 -1.72
N ALA A 157 -12.30 10.95 -2.90
CA ALA A 157 -12.53 12.30 -3.43
C ALA A 157 -13.44 13.15 -2.52
N ASP A 158 -14.32 12.51 -1.75
CA ASP A 158 -15.26 13.13 -0.81
C ASP A 158 -14.65 13.42 0.58
N LEU A 159 -13.39 13.06 0.81
CA LEU A 159 -12.69 13.26 2.09
C LEU A 159 -11.90 14.60 2.12
N TYR A 160 -12.58 15.72 1.88
CA TYR A 160 -11.94 17.03 1.70
C TYR A 160 -11.29 17.61 2.97
N ASP A 161 -11.91 17.43 4.13
CA ASP A 161 -11.49 18.10 5.38
C ASP A 161 -10.21 17.50 5.99
N ALA A 162 -9.78 16.34 5.48
CA ALA A 162 -8.58 15.65 5.96
C ALA A 162 -7.30 16.05 5.22
N LEU A 163 -7.36 16.91 4.19
CA LEU A 163 -6.22 17.23 3.32
C LEU A 163 -5.82 18.70 3.39
N ASN A 164 -4.52 18.98 3.39
CA ASN A 164 -3.99 20.34 3.25
C ASN A 164 -3.98 20.79 1.77
N SER A 165 -3.60 22.05 1.51
CA SER A 165 -3.54 22.61 0.15
C SER A 165 -2.57 21.89 -0.79
N SER A 166 -1.58 21.18 -0.25
CA SER A 166 -0.66 20.32 -1.01
C SER A 166 -1.24 18.92 -1.25
N GLY A 167 -2.33 18.53 -0.60
CA GLY A 167 -2.96 17.22 -0.68
C GLY A 167 -2.40 16.20 0.32
N GLY A 168 -1.56 16.65 1.25
CA GLY A 168 -1.09 15.81 2.36
C GLY A 168 -2.14 15.70 3.45
N VAL A 169 -2.18 14.55 4.12
CA VAL A 169 -3.13 14.28 5.21
C VAL A 169 -2.79 15.15 6.42
N LEU A 170 -3.81 15.80 6.97
CA LEU A 170 -3.75 16.51 8.24
C LEU A 170 -3.80 15.50 9.38
N LEU A 171 -2.95 15.71 10.39
CA LEU A 171 -2.98 14.90 11.60
C LEU A 171 -4.34 15.10 12.30
N ASP A 172 -5.00 13.99 12.58
CA ASP A 172 -6.23 13.94 13.36
C ASP A 172 -5.91 13.30 14.72
N PRO A 173 -5.82 14.07 15.81
CA PRO A 173 -5.53 13.54 17.14
C PRO A 173 -6.58 12.56 17.65
N ASP A 174 -7.82 12.67 17.17
CA ASP A 174 -8.91 11.77 17.57
C ASP A 174 -8.87 10.47 16.76
N ASN A 175 -8.20 10.47 15.60
CA ASN A 175 -8.02 9.32 14.70
C ASN A 175 -6.57 9.19 14.21
N PRO A 176 -5.59 8.97 15.11
CA PRO A 176 -4.16 9.00 14.75
C PRO A 176 -3.75 7.84 13.83
N GLU A 177 -4.52 6.76 13.81
CA GLU A 177 -4.28 5.55 13.01
C GLU A 177 -5.26 5.42 11.83
N ARG A 178 -5.84 6.54 11.36
CA ARG A 178 -6.78 6.54 10.24
C ARG A 178 -6.19 5.81 9.03
N TRP A 179 -6.87 4.74 8.62
CA TRP A 179 -6.53 3.98 7.43
C TRP A 179 -7.07 4.66 6.18
N PHE A 180 -6.32 4.52 5.08
CA PHE A 180 -6.70 5.01 3.77
C PHE A 180 -6.54 3.88 2.74
N PRO A 181 -7.39 3.85 1.71
CA PRO A 181 -7.34 2.80 0.70
C PRO A 181 -6.03 2.84 -0.08
N GLY A 182 -5.30 1.74 0.04
CA GLY A 182 -4.11 1.48 -0.74
C GLY A 182 -4.40 0.56 -1.92
N PHE A 183 -3.66 0.72 -3.01
CA PHE A 183 -3.72 -0.19 -4.15
C PHE A 183 -2.37 -0.39 -4.80
N ARG A 184 -2.21 -1.51 -5.49
CA ARG A 184 -0.95 -1.86 -6.17
C ARG A 184 -1.17 -2.07 -7.65
N ILE A 185 -0.28 -1.52 -8.45
CA ILE A 185 -0.15 -1.86 -9.87
C ILE A 185 0.85 -3.00 -10.00
N VAL A 186 0.37 -4.17 -10.44
CA VAL A 186 1.18 -5.42 -10.50
C VAL A 186 2.27 -5.35 -11.57
N ASP A 187 2.06 -4.53 -12.60
CA ASP A 187 2.99 -4.26 -13.69
C ASP A 187 3.72 -2.95 -13.42
N TYR A 188 4.90 -3.02 -12.78
CA TYR A 188 5.62 -1.85 -12.28
C TYR A 188 6.02 -0.87 -13.39
N ASP A 189 6.26 -1.38 -14.60
CA ASP A 189 6.58 -0.55 -15.77
C ASP A 189 5.40 0.35 -16.21
N LYS A 190 4.19 0.05 -15.72
CA LYS A 190 2.97 0.84 -15.95
C LYS A 190 2.55 1.66 -14.74
N ALA A 191 3.33 1.64 -13.66
CA ALA A 191 3.03 2.38 -12.46
C ALA A 191 3.40 3.87 -12.67
N PRO A 192 2.44 4.82 -12.63
CA PRO A 192 2.75 6.23 -12.89
C PRO A 192 3.50 6.87 -11.72
N ASN A 193 4.49 7.70 -12.04
CA ASN A 193 5.10 8.56 -11.03
C ASN A 193 4.10 9.64 -10.61
N VAL A 194 3.86 9.80 -9.32
CA VAL A 194 2.91 10.77 -8.76
C VAL A 194 3.52 11.47 -7.56
N ASN A 195 3.13 12.72 -7.35
CA ASN A 195 3.40 13.45 -6.12
C ASN A 195 2.17 13.41 -5.19
N VAL A 196 2.38 13.72 -3.91
CA VAL A 196 1.30 14.05 -2.98
C VAL A 196 0.38 15.12 -3.60
N GLY A 197 -0.92 14.90 -3.51
CA GLY A 197 -1.96 15.76 -4.06
C GLY A 197 -2.27 15.55 -5.54
N SER A 198 -1.58 14.62 -6.24
CA SER A 198 -2.03 14.16 -7.56
C SER A 198 -3.41 13.51 -7.45
N THR A 199 -4.14 13.39 -8.56
CA THR A 199 -5.50 12.81 -8.56
C THR A 199 -5.62 11.62 -9.51
N LEU A 200 -6.49 10.67 -9.15
CA LEU A 200 -6.95 9.60 -10.05
C LEU A 200 -7.96 10.19 -11.06
N ASP A 201 -7.72 10.01 -12.36
CA ASP A 201 -8.63 10.49 -13.41
C ASP A 201 -9.80 9.53 -13.65
N GLU A 202 -9.64 8.27 -13.25
CA GLU A 202 -10.61 7.21 -13.43
C GLU A 202 -10.72 6.37 -12.15
N ALA A 203 -11.87 5.70 -12.00
CA ALA A 203 -12.08 4.80 -10.89
C ALA A 203 -11.16 3.59 -11.01
N VAL A 204 -10.65 3.13 -9.88
CA VAL A 204 -9.78 1.96 -9.78
C VAL A 204 -10.52 0.89 -9.00
N THR A 205 -10.57 -0.32 -9.55
CA THR A 205 -11.20 -1.47 -8.90
C THR A 205 -10.27 -2.68 -8.89
N GLY A 206 -10.53 -3.58 -7.95
CA GLY A 206 -9.84 -4.85 -7.86
C GLY A 206 -10.22 -5.60 -6.58
N PRO A 207 -9.79 -6.85 -6.44
CA PRO A 207 -9.99 -7.60 -5.21
C PRO A 207 -9.22 -6.95 -4.05
N LEU A 208 -9.85 -6.82 -2.87
CA LEU A 208 -9.16 -6.40 -1.66
C LEU A 208 -8.28 -7.54 -1.15
N ASN A 209 -6.98 -7.33 -1.04
CA ASN A 209 -6.02 -8.38 -0.70
C ASN A 209 -5.23 -7.98 0.54
N TYR A 210 -5.14 -8.87 1.52
CA TYR A 210 -4.26 -8.67 2.67
C TYR A 210 -2.84 -9.17 2.35
N ARG A 211 -1.87 -8.25 2.31
CA ARG A 211 -0.47 -8.60 2.07
C ARG A 211 0.46 -7.58 2.70
N SER A 212 1.65 -8.02 3.09
CA SER A 212 2.66 -7.15 3.72
C SER A 212 2.07 -6.37 4.91
N ALA A 213 1.28 -7.07 5.73
CA ALA A 213 0.57 -6.53 6.89
C ALA A 213 -0.43 -5.38 6.59
N SER A 214 -0.95 -5.26 5.36
CA SER A 214 -1.93 -4.23 4.99
C SER A 214 -2.94 -4.73 3.96
N TYR A 215 -4.17 -4.19 4.02
CA TYR A 215 -5.17 -4.38 2.97
C TYR A 215 -4.87 -3.48 1.78
N GLN A 216 -4.84 -4.06 0.59
CA GLN A 216 -4.56 -3.35 -0.65
C GLN A 216 -5.42 -3.87 -1.79
N ILE A 217 -5.93 -2.97 -2.62
CA ILE A 217 -6.66 -3.33 -3.83
C ILE A 217 -5.66 -3.86 -4.87
N ALA A 218 -5.91 -5.07 -5.37
CA ALA A 218 -5.12 -5.68 -6.43
C ALA A 218 -5.63 -5.24 -7.82
N VAL A 219 -5.04 -4.16 -8.35
CA VAL A 219 -5.50 -3.52 -9.59
C VAL A 219 -4.99 -4.29 -10.81
N THR A 220 -5.90 -4.55 -11.75
CA THR A 220 -5.56 -5.17 -13.04
C THR A 220 -5.61 -4.12 -14.15
N GLY A 221 -4.46 -3.53 -14.48
CA GLY A 221 -4.33 -2.59 -15.59
C GLY A 221 -3.55 -1.33 -15.23
N PRO A 222 -3.26 -0.49 -16.24
CA PRO A 222 -2.76 0.86 -15.98
C PRO A 222 -3.84 1.71 -15.31
N ILE A 223 -3.41 2.80 -14.69
CA ILE A 223 -4.30 3.84 -14.18
C ILE A 223 -3.97 5.15 -14.88
N ARG A 224 -4.93 6.07 -14.91
CA ARG A 224 -4.72 7.45 -15.36
C ARG A 224 -4.70 8.42 -14.19
N THR A 225 -3.72 9.32 -14.21
CA THR A 225 -3.50 10.28 -13.13
C THR A 225 -3.21 11.66 -13.67
N THR A 226 -3.69 12.67 -12.94
CA THR A 226 -3.24 14.05 -13.09
C THR A 226 -2.22 14.33 -12.00
N CYS A 227 -0.96 14.45 -12.42
CA CYS A 227 0.14 14.73 -11.50
C CYS A 227 0.06 16.17 -10.98
N LYS A 228 0.19 16.33 -9.66
CA LYS A 228 0.36 17.63 -9.05
C LYS A 228 1.83 18.02 -9.08
N SER A 229 2.12 19.21 -9.61
CA SER A 229 3.43 19.82 -9.44
C SER A 229 3.51 20.41 -8.04
N VAL A 230 4.49 19.96 -7.25
CA VAL A 230 4.83 20.58 -5.97
C VAL A 230 6.05 21.44 -6.22
N GLN A 231 5.87 22.75 -6.14
CA GLN A 231 6.98 23.70 -6.18
C GLN A 231 7.50 23.86 -4.74
N PRO A 232 8.82 23.71 -4.50
CA PRO A 232 9.39 24.02 -3.21
C PRO A 232 9.05 25.45 -2.81
N ALA A 233 8.57 25.63 -1.57
CA ALA A 233 8.31 26.95 -1.02
C ALA A 233 9.53 27.43 -0.25
N SER A 234 9.86 28.72 -0.38
CA SER A 234 10.81 29.40 0.49
C SER A 234 10.07 30.20 1.57
N THR A 235 10.64 30.25 2.76
CA THR A 235 10.15 31.12 3.81
C THR A 235 10.41 32.59 3.48
N ASN A 236 9.56 33.47 4.00
CA ASN A 236 9.80 34.91 4.01
C ASN A 236 10.32 35.40 5.36
N TRP A 237 10.61 34.48 6.29
CA TRP A 237 11.20 34.80 7.58
C TRP A 237 12.60 35.39 7.38
N LYS A 238 12.91 36.38 8.21
CA LYS A 238 14.22 37.00 8.26
C LYS A 238 14.73 36.86 9.67
N GLN A 239 16.01 36.56 9.79
CA GLN A 239 16.69 36.58 11.08
C GLN A 239 16.57 37.96 11.71
N ASP A 240 16.28 38.01 13.01
CA ASP A 240 16.28 39.23 13.81
C ASP A 240 16.77 38.94 15.24
N ASP A 241 17.05 40.00 16.01
CA ASP A 241 17.63 39.86 17.35
C ASP A 241 16.62 39.42 18.43
N LYS A 242 15.36 39.14 18.06
CA LYS A 242 14.26 38.86 18.99
C LYS A 242 13.70 37.45 18.89
N HIS A 243 13.98 36.75 17.79
CA HIS A 243 13.46 35.42 17.52
C HIS A 243 14.60 34.45 17.20
N THR A 244 14.38 33.16 17.48
CA THR A 244 15.27 32.08 17.07
C THR A 244 14.52 31.17 16.13
N THR A 245 15.10 30.91 14.97
CA THR A 245 14.58 30.00 13.96
C THR A 245 15.20 28.62 14.13
N ILE A 246 14.36 27.59 14.14
CA ILE A 246 14.78 26.21 14.32
C ILE A 246 14.21 25.38 13.17
N LEU A 247 15.08 24.64 12.50
CA LEU A 247 14.71 23.70 11.45
C LEU A 247 15.06 22.29 11.89
N THR A 248 14.10 21.37 11.83
CA THR A 248 14.34 19.94 12.01
C THR A 248 14.30 19.26 10.65
N LEU A 249 15.34 18.50 10.30
CA LEU A 249 15.44 17.79 9.03
C LEU A 249 15.91 16.35 9.26
N ASN A 250 15.33 15.43 8.49
CA ASN A 250 15.81 14.05 8.41
C ASN A 250 16.80 13.96 7.25
N GLY A 251 18.01 13.42 7.50
CA GLY A 251 19.07 13.20 6.53
C GLY A 251 18.91 11.92 5.70
N PHE A 252 17.97 11.04 6.07
CA PHE A 252 17.69 9.75 5.44
C PHE A 252 18.88 8.77 5.48
N ASN A 253 19.51 8.65 6.65
CA ASN A 253 20.74 7.89 6.88
C ASN A 253 21.98 8.52 6.23
N LEU A 254 22.03 9.86 6.21
CA LEU A 254 23.05 10.66 5.54
C LEU A 254 24.47 10.25 5.97
N ASP A 255 25.36 9.99 5.03
CA ASP A 255 26.79 9.82 5.29
C ASP A 255 27.71 10.24 4.13
N THR A 256 29.02 10.21 4.36
CA THR A 256 30.03 10.64 3.38
C THR A 256 30.72 9.50 2.65
N CYS A 257 30.35 8.26 2.96
CA CYS A 257 30.96 7.08 2.41
C CYS A 257 30.49 6.86 0.96
N ILE A 258 31.31 6.15 0.20
CA ILE A 258 30.89 5.53 -1.05
C ILE A 258 31.00 4.04 -0.75
N GLU A 259 29.89 3.38 -0.47
CA GLU A 259 29.89 2.03 0.08
C GLU A 259 30.39 0.99 -0.93
N HIS A 260 31.22 0.08 -0.45
CA HIS A 260 31.63 -1.08 -1.24
C HIS A 260 30.59 -2.22 -1.13
N PRO A 261 30.13 -2.82 -2.24
CA PRO A 261 29.13 -3.89 -2.24
C PRO A 261 29.47 -5.08 -1.32
N SER A 262 30.75 -5.44 -1.25
CA SER A 262 31.20 -6.56 -0.40
C SER A 262 31.25 -6.24 1.11
N ARG A 263 30.90 -5.01 1.52
CA ARG A 263 30.99 -4.55 2.91
C ARG A 263 29.64 -4.23 3.52
N VAL A 264 28.56 -4.34 2.76
CA VAL A 264 27.20 -4.10 3.23
C VAL A 264 26.41 -5.41 3.34
N LEU A 265 25.30 -5.41 4.06
CA LEU A 265 24.44 -6.60 4.19
C LEU A 265 23.57 -6.80 2.96
N ASN A 266 23.12 -5.70 2.36
CA ASN A 266 22.22 -5.69 1.22
C ASN A 266 22.57 -4.55 0.26
N GLU A 267 23.33 -4.87 -0.79
CA GLU A 267 23.79 -3.92 -1.82
C GLU A 267 22.67 -3.03 -2.40
N ARG A 268 21.42 -3.53 -2.43
CA ARG A 268 20.27 -2.78 -2.98
C ARG A 268 19.67 -1.77 -2.00
N LEU A 269 19.87 -1.97 -0.70
CA LEU A 269 19.25 -1.16 0.35
C LEU A 269 20.26 -0.30 1.12
N ASP A 270 21.51 -0.74 1.16
CA ASP A 270 22.53 -0.20 2.05
C ASP A 270 23.52 0.73 1.32
N ILE A 271 23.55 0.73 -0.01
CA ILE A 271 24.42 1.61 -0.80
C ILE A 271 23.55 2.78 -1.30
N ASP A 272 23.81 3.97 -0.79
CA ASP A 272 23.14 5.20 -1.23
C ASP A 272 24.08 6.36 -1.60
N ASP A 273 25.40 6.20 -1.45
CA ASP A 273 26.46 7.02 -2.04
C ASP A 273 26.15 8.55 -2.05
N ASP A 274 25.72 9.09 -0.90
CA ASP A 274 25.05 10.39 -0.77
C ASP A 274 25.82 11.59 -1.31
N VAL A 275 27.15 11.52 -1.26
CA VAL A 275 28.06 12.53 -1.81
C VAL A 275 27.94 12.61 -3.34
N GLY A 276 27.73 11.47 -4.00
CA GLY A 276 27.58 11.36 -5.45
C GLY A 276 26.16 11.61 -5.94
N ASP A 277 25.16 11.27 -5.12
CA ASP A 277 23.74 11.33 -5.47
C ASP A 277 23.12 12.73 -5.31
N GLY A 278 23.91 13.70 -4.84
CA GLY A 278 23.49 15.10 -4.70
C GLY A 278 22.59 15.35 -3.49
N ARG A 279 22.52 14.41 -2.53
CA ARG A 279 21.70 14.54 -1.32
C ARG A 279 22.17 15.70 -0.44
N PHE A 280 23.49 15.84 -0.25
CA PHE A 280 24.07 17.00 0.45
C PHE A 280 23.68 18.33 -0.20
N ASP A 281 23.80 18.43 -1.53
CA ASP A 281 23.42 19.64 -2.27
C ASP A 281 21.93 19.95 -2.14
N MET A 282 21.08 18.92 -2.14
CA MET A 282 19.64 19.07 -1.94
C MET A 282 19.32 19.58 -0.53
N LEU A 283 19.92 18.98 0.51
CA LEU A 283 19.74 19.40 1.90
C LEU A 283 20.28 20.81 2.13
N ALA A 284 21.43 21.15 1.56
CA ALA A 284 22.01 22.48 1.63
C ALA A 284 21.07 23.54 1.02
N LYS A 285 20.49 23.27 -0.16
CA LYS A 285 19.47 24.16 -0.77
C LYS A 285 18.22 24.28 0.10
N ALA A 286 17.78 23.19 0.74
CA ALA A 286 16.64 23.24 1.65
C ALA A 286 16.93 24.12 2.87
N ILE A 287 18.13 24.05 3.45
CA ILE A 287 18.53 24.86 4.60
C ILE A 287 18.73 26.33 4.23
N VAL A 288 19.49 26.59 3.15
CA VAL A 288 19.92 27.94 2.77
C VAL A 288 18.84 28.68 2.00
N ASP A 289 18.34 28.10 0.91
CA ASP A 289 17.46 28.81 -0.03
C ASP A 289 15.98 28.73 0.38
N GLN A 290 15.56 27.59 0.93
CA GLN A 290 14.14 27.36 1.27
C GLN A 290 13.82 27.77 2.70
N ALA A 291 14.64 27.36 3.67
CA ALA A 291 14.45 27.72 5.07
C ALA A 291 15.10 29.05 5.47
N GLY A 292 15.87 29.68 4.58
CA GLY A 292 16.40 31.03 4.78
C GLY A 292 17.50 31.11 5.83
N CYS A 293 18.37 30.10 5.93
CA CYS A 293 19.47 30.01 6.90
C CYS A 293 19.00 30.10 8.36
N PRO A 294 18.31 29.08 8.89
CA PRO A 294 17.87 29.06 10.27
C PRO A 294 19.03 29.13 11.27
N ASP A 295 18.78 29.67 12.46
CA ASP A 295 19.78 29.80 13.54
C ASP A 295 20.25 28.43 14.06
N ILE A 296 19.33 27.47 14.12
CA ILE A 296 19.59 26.10 14.58
C ILE A 296 19.02 25.12 13.56
N VAL A 297 19.86 24.18 13.11
CA VAL A 297 19.45 23.01 12.34
C VAL A 297 19.63 21.78 13.21
N ALA A 298 18.53 21.07 13.48
CA ALA A 298 18.52 19.78 14.15
C ALA A 298 18.37 18.67 13.11
N LEU A 299 19.42 17.88 12.92
CA LEU A 299 19.46 16.78 11.98
C LEU A 299 19.11 15.44 12.67
N GLN A 300 18.37 14.61 11.96
CA GLN A 300 18.05 13.23 12.33
C GLN A 300 18.56 12.27 11.26
N GLU A 301 18.77 11.00 11.62
CA GLU A 301 19.32 9.97 10.73
C GLU A 301 20.63 10.40 10.04
N ILE A 302 21.59 10.84 10.86
CA ILE A 302 22.99 10.99 10.44
C ILE A 302 23.71 9.70 10.76
N ARG A 303 24.44 9.15 9.78
CA ARG A 303 25.21 7.92 9.94
C ARG A 303 26.68 8.16 10.21
N ASP A 304 27.34 7.08 10.61
CA ASP A 304 28.78 7.03 10.84
C ASP A 304 29.56 7.37 9.56
N ASN A 305 30.84 7.69 9.69
CA ASN A 305 31.69 8.15 8.60
C ASN A 305 31.86 7.14 7.46
N ASP A 306 31.50 5.88 7.70
CA ASP A 306 31.56 4.77 6.76
C ASP A 306 30.17 4.23 6.38
N GLY A 307 29.11 4.96 6.72
CA GLY A 307 27.76 4.71 6.26
C GLY A 307 27.22 3.35 6.67
N ALA A 308 26.79 2.56 5.69
CA ALA A 308 26.28 1.21 5.94
C ALA A 308 27.37 0.12 5.95
N GLU A 309 28.65 0.45 5.74
CA GLU A 309 29.71 -0.55 5.73
C GLU A 309 29.86 -1.25 7.10
N LEU A 310 30.02 -2.58 7.08
CA LEU A 310 30.23 -3.41 8.27
C LEU A 310 31.67 -3.28 8.78
N THR A 311 31.96 -2.18 9.48
CA THR A 311 33.28 -1.95 10.09
C THR A 311 33.18 -1.76 11.61
N LYS A 312 34.21 -1.16 12.22
CA LYS A 312 34.26 -0.80 13.65
C LYS A 312 34.10 0.71 13.88
N VAL A 313 33.91 1.49 12.82
CA VAL A 313 33.69 2.93 12.93
C VAL A 313 32.30 3.15 13.50
N VAL A 314 32.20 4.11 14.41
CA VAL A 314 30.97 4.50 15.14
C VAL A 314 30.93 6.02 15.36
N ASP A 315 31.70 6.76 14.56
CA ASP A 315 31.88 8.20 14.64
C ASP A 315 31.37 8.81 13.33
N ALA A 316 30.68 9.95 13.42
CA ALA A 316 30.05 10.66 12.30
C ALA A 316 30.71 12.03 12.00
N SER A 317 31.91 12.29 12.53
CA SER A 317 32.55 13.62 12.44
C SER A 317 32.81 14.11 11.01
N LYS A 318 33.08 13.20 10.06
CA LYS A 318 33.23 13.53 8.64
C LYS A 318 31.89 13.84 8.00
N THR A 319 30.86 13.06 8.33
CA THR A 319 29.50 13.30 7.86
C THR A 319 29.00 14.68 8.28
N TYR A 320 29.27 15.10 9.51
CA TYR A 320 28.93 16.45 9.98
C TYR A 320 29.79 17.57 9.37
N LEU A 321 30.99 17.26 8.88
CA LEU A 321 31.90 18.26 8.30
C LEU A 321 31.48 18.68 6.88
N GLN A 322 30.80 17.77 6.17
CA GLN A 322 30.42 17.91 4.77
C GLN A 322 29.27 18.91 4.58
#